data_AF-A0A8S2P6C5-F1
#
_entry.id   AF-A0A8S2P6C5-F1
#
_cell.length_a   1.000
_cell.length_b   1.000
_cell.length_c   1.000
_cell.angle_alpha   90.00
_cell.angle_beta   90.00
_cell.angle_gamma   90.00
#
_symmetry.space_group_name_H-M   'P 1'
#
loop_
_entity.id
_entity.type
_entity.pdbx_description
1 polymer ?
#
loop_
_entity_poly.entity_id
_entity_poly.type
_entity_poly.pdbx_seq_one_letter_code
_entity_poly.pdbx_strand_id
1 'polypeptide(L)'
;MLKSKLVIRFLDNFSTERLTIKQAIEYANSNIENAYVVLINLDTFFDQSLSILASGPMTSHKTIFYISRYEIDPKSTKLGTQCSRKYMGSHDALIFQPPVASRIAHALPFEMGTWHIETKVIYEFVRRGYRVRNVCKTLRIWHLHSSQVRHRLMPDKRYVSQHQYRMVIRPPETL
;
A
#
# COMPACT_ATOMS: atom_id res chain seq x y z
N MET A 1 -21.98 20.73 -1.99
CA MET A 1 -22.44 19.78 -0.95
C MET A 1 -21.53 18.56 -0.96
N LEU A 2 -20.66 18.41 0.03
CA LEU A 2 -19.97 17.14 0.29
C LEU A 2 -21.03 16.14 0.79
N LYS A 3 -21.47 15.20 -0.06
CA LYS A 3 -22.20 14.03 0.43
C LYS A 3 -21.20 13.17 1.18
N SER A 4 -21.08 13.41 2.48
CA SER A 4 -20.31 12.60 3.41
C SER A 4 -20.83 11.16 3.37
N LYS A 5 -20.03 10.26 2.78
CA LYS A 5 -20.14 8.82 3.02
C LYS A 5 -18.80 8.32 3.54
N LEU A 6 -18.36 8.84 4.69
CA LEU A 6 -17.40 8.10 5.50
C LEU A 6 -18.17 6.92 6.09
N VAL A 7 -17.97 5.73 5.51
CA VAL A 7 -18.53 4.49 6.04
C VAL A 7 -17.41 3.78 6.78
N ILE A 8 -17.48 3.79 8.10
CA ILE A 8 -16.55 3.04 8.95
C ILE A 8 -17.15 1.65 9.13
N ARG A 9 -16.40 0.62 8.74
CA ARG A 9 -16.74 -0.77 9.04
C ARG A 9 -15.71 -1.30 10.02
N PHE A 10 -16.19 -1.67 11.20
CA PHE A 10 -15.42 -2.53 12.09
C PHE A 10 -15.55 -3.95 11.55
N LEU A 11 -14.42 -4.59 11.31
CA LEU A 11 -14.38 -5.99 10.93
C LEU A 11 -14.21 -6.75 12.25
N ASP A 12 -15.31 -7.27 12.78
CA ASP A 12 -15.33 -8.08 13.99
C ASP A 12 -14.92 -9.54 13.65
N ASN A 13 -14.41 -10.30 14.63
CA ASN A 13 -13.97 -11.70 14.51
C ASN A 13 -12.68 -11.97 13.71
N PHE A 14 -11.58 -11.31 14.08
CA PHE A 14 -10.27 -11.69 13.58
C PHE A 14 -9.54 -12.65 14.53
N SER A 15 -8.80 -13.60 13.94
CA SER A 15 -7.82 -14.41 14.66
C SER A 15 -6.52 -13.63 14.95
N THR A 16 -6.44 -12.36 14.55
CA THR A 16 -5.29 -11.48 14.68
C THR A 16 -5.72 -10.11 15.20
N GLU A 17 -4.87 -9.44 15.98
CA GLU A 17 -5.15 -8.09 16.49
C GLU A 17 -5.12 -7.01 15.38
N ARG A 18 -4.53 -7.32 14.22
CA ARG A 18 -4.40 -6.41 13.08
C ARG A 18 -4.99 -7.03 11.81
N LEU A 19 -5.48 -6.15 10.92
CA LEU A 19 -5.90 -6.51 9.57
C LEU A 19 -4.73 -7.11 8.78
N THR A 20 -4.93 -8.28 8.18
CA THR A 20 -3.98 -8.88 7.23
C THR A 20 -4.23 -8.43 5.80
N ILE A 21 -3.18 -8.44 4.97
CA ILE A 21 -3.30 -8.17 3.53
C ILE A 21 -4.25 -9.18 2.87
N LYS A 22 -4.17 -10.46 3.27
CA LYS A 22 -5.10 -11.50 2.82
C LYS A 22 -6.56 -11.11 3.07
N GLN A 23 -6.92 -10.81 4.32
CA GLN A 23 -8.29 -10.42 4.69
C GLN A 23 -8.75 -9.20 3.91
N ALA A 24 -7.88 -8.20 3.76
CA ALA A 24 -8.19 -6.99 3.01
C ALA A 24 -8.46 -7.26 1.52
N ILE A 25 -7.66 -8.12 0.88
CA ILE A 25 -7.86 -8.53 -0.52
C ILE A 25 -9.14 -9.36 -0.66
N GLU A 26 -9.37 -10.34 0.20
CA GLU A 26 -10.57 -11.20 0.15
C GLU A 26 -11.86 -10.38 0.34
N TYR A 27 -11.85 -9.45 1.31
CA TYR A 27 -12.94 -8.50 1.51
C TYR A 27 -13.17 -7.64 0.27
N ALA A 28 -12.11 -7.01 -0.26
CA ALA A 28 -12.18 -6.16 -1.44
C ALA A 28 -12.74 -6.91 -2.65
N ASN A 29 -12.23 -8.11 -2.92
CA ASN A 29 -12.68 -8.95 -4.03
C ASN A 29 -14.17 -9.32 -3.97
N SER A 30 -14.74 -9.37 -2.76
CA SER A 30 -16.12 -9.82 -2.54
C SER A 30 -17.13 -8.67 -2.41
N ASN A 31 -16.68 -7.45 -2.14
CA ASN A 31 -17.55 -6.34 -1.73
C ASN A 31 -17.35 -5.05 -2.52
N ILE A 32 -16.25 -4.92 -3.27
CA ILE A 32 -15.88 -3.68 -3.94
C ILE A 32 -15.75 -3.94 -5.44
N GLU A 33 -16.48 -3.17 -6.23
CA GLU A 33 -16.45 -3.23 -7.70
C GLU A 33 -16.15 -1.84 -8.26
N ASN A 34 -15.44 -1.79 -9.39
CA ASN A 34 -15.18 -0.56 -10.15
C ASN A 34 -14.62 0.61 -9.32
N ALA A 35 -13.79 0.31 -8.33
CA ALA A 35 -13.17 1.30 -7.46
C ALA A 35 -11.74 0.90 -7.07
N TYR A 36 -10.93 1.88 -6.69
CA TYR A 36 -9.65 1.62 -6.04
C TYR A 36 -9.86 1.25 -4.57
N VAL A 37 -9.14 0.24 -4.13
CA VAL A 37 -8.96 -0.09 -2.72
C VAL A 37 -7.58 0.41 -2.29
N VAL A 38 -7.54 1.11 -1.16
CA VAL A 38 -6.34 1.70 -0.59
C VAL A 38 -6.10 1.08 0.79
N LEU A 39 -5.01 0.35 0.94
CA LEU A 39 -4.55 -0.19 2.23
C LEU A 39 -3.39 0.64 2.75
N ILE A 40 -3.58 1.27 3.91
CA ILE A 40 -2.61 2.16 4.56
C ILE A 40 -2.57 1.93 6.07
N ASN A 41 -1.43 2.26 6.69
CA ASN A 41 -1.32 2.34 8.15
C ASN A 41 -2.03 3.59 8.68
N LEU A 42 -2.48 3.57 9.95
CA LEU A 42 -3.22 4.68 10.58
C LEU A 42 -2.39 5.94 10.80
N ASP A 43 -1.07 5.82 10.83
CA ASP A 43 -0.13 6.94 10.94
C ASP A 43 0.27 7.51 9.56
N THR A 44 -0.41 7.07 8.49
CA THR A 44 -0.17 7.52 7.11
C THR A 44 -1.43 8.13 6.52
N PHE A 45 -1.29 9.23 5.79
CA PHE A 45 -2.42 9.89 5.11
C PHE A 45 -2.04 10.43 3.74
N PHE A 46 -3.03 10.59 2.87
CA PHE A 46 -2.87 11.25 1.57
C PHE A 46 -3.15 12.74 1.68
N ASP A 47 -2.48 13.53 0.84
CA ASP A 47 -2.91 14.91 0.58
C ASP A 47 -3.91 14.99 -0.58
N GLN A 48 -4.15 16.20 -1.07
CA GLN A 48 -5.06 16.48 -2.19
C GLN A 48 -4.74 15.66 -3.46
N SER A 49 -3.51 15.16 -3.62
CA SER A 49 -3.15 14.32 -4.77
C SER A 49 -3.96 13.02 -4.87
N LEU A 50 -4.61 12.57 -3.80
CA LEU A 50 -5.53 11.43 -3.85
C LEU A 50 -6.66 11.65 -4.86
N SER A 51 -7.07 12.91 -5.09
CA SER A 51 -8.14 13.22 -6.05
C SER A 51 -7.83 12.74 -7.46
N ILE A 52 -6.55 12.55 -7.81
CA ILE A 52 -6.15 12.07 -9.13
C ILE A 52 -6.68 10.65 -9.37
N LEU A 53 -6.77 9.80 -8.35
CA LEU A 53 -7.38 8.46 -8.47
C LEU A 53 -8.89 8.52 -8.72
N ALA A 54 -9.56 9.61 -8.32
CA ALA A 54 -11.00 9.77 -8.49
C ALA A 54 -11.36 10.48 -9.81
N SER A 55 -10.48 11.36 -10.32
CA SER A 55 -10.74 12.16 -11.51
C SER A 55 -10.23 11.54 -12.81
N GLY A 56 -9.32 10.58 -12.72
CA GLY A 56 -8.63 10.00 -13.87
C GLY A 56 -9.19 8.63 -14.32
N PRO A 57 -8.92 8.20 -15.57
CA PRO A 57 -9.22 6.84 -16.01
C PRO A 57 -8.67 5.76 -15.07
N MET A 58 -9.50 4.74 -14.82
CA MET A 58 -9.05 3.55 -14.11
C MET A 58 -7.87 2.91 -14.85
N THR A 59 -6.79 2.66 -14.12
CA THR A 59 -5.65 1.91 -14.67
C THR A 59 -6.02 0.46 -14.92
N SER A 60 -5.18 -0.26 -15.66
CA SER A 60 -5.37 -1.70 -15.88
C SER A 60 -5.48 -2.45 -14.54
N HIS A 61 -6.41 -3.40 -14.44
CA HIS A 61 -6.60 -4.30 -13.28
C HIS A 61 -5.32 -5.09 -12.90
N LYS A 62 -4.34 -5.21 -13.81
CA LYS A 62 -3.02 -5.79 -13.53
C LYS A 62 -1.97 -4.76 -13.09
N THR A 63 -2.37 -3.53 -12.79
CA THR A 63 -1.49 -2.51 -12.22
C THR A 63 -1.85 -2.32 -10.75
N ILE A 64 -0.85 -2.40 -9.88
CA ILE A 64 -0.98 -1.98 -8.50
C ILE A 64 -0.01 -0.85 -8.21
N PHE A 65 -0.41 0.06 -7.34
CA PHE A 65 0.48 1.07 -6.81
C PHE A 65 0.93 0.66 -5.43
N TYR A 66 2.24 0.72 -5.19
CA TYR A 66 2.77 0.61 -3.84
C TYR A 66 3.65 1.82 -3.58
N ILE A 67 3.11 2.73 -2.78
CA ILE A 67 3.56 4.12 -2.70
C ILE A 67 4.54 4.29 -1.55
N SER A 68 5.69 4.88 -1.85
CA SER A 68 6.62 5.38 -0.84
C SER A 68 6.21 6.76 -0.35
N ARG A 69 6.67 7.11 0.84
CA ARG A 69 6.16 8.23 1.64
C ARG A 69 7.08 9.43 1.74
N TYR A 70 6.50 10.55 2.13
CA TYR A 70 7.18 11.69 2.74
C TYR A 70 7.03 11.58 4.26
N GLU A 71 8.05 12.03 4.99
CA GLU A 71 8.06 11.99 6.45
C GLU A 71 7.65 13.37 6.99
N ILE A 72 6.72 13.39 7.95
CA ILE A 72 6.40 14.58 8.73
C ILE A 72 6.80 14.31 10.18
N ASP A 73 7.68 15.15 10.69
CA ASP A 73 7.98 15.21 12.12
C ASP A 73 7.57 16.60 12.64
N PRO A 74 6.57 16.68 13.54
CA PRO A 74 6.15 17.95 14.14
C PRO A 74 7.28 18.71 14.85
N LYS A 75 8.38 18.03 15.21
CA LYS A 75 9.53 18.59 15.91
C LYS A 75 10.68 19.00 14.97
N SER A 76 10.59 18.66 13.68
CA SER A 76 11.64 18.93 12.68
C SER A 76 11.12 19.87 11.60
N THR A 77 11.94 20.83 11.19
CA THR A 77 11.67 21.66 10.01
C THR A 77 12.13 21.01 8.71
N LYS A 78 12.84 19.87 8.78
CA LYS A 78 13.29 19.11 7.61
C LYS A 78 12.34 17.96 7.34
N LEU A 79 11.74 17.97 6.15
CA LEU A 79 10.95 16.85 5.63
C LEU A 79 11.88 15.77 5.08
N GLY A 80 11.78 14.57 5.65
CA GLY A 80 12.39 13.37 5.07
C GLY A 80 11.56 12.84 3.91
N THR A 81 12.16 12.04 3.02
CA THR A 81 11.38 11.33 2.01
C THR A 81 12.00 9.99 1.65
N GLN A 82 11.13 8.99 1.49
CA GLN A 82 11.44 7.68 0.93
C GLN A 82 11.08 7.63 -0.57
N CYS A 83 10.53 8.71 -1.12
CA CYS A 83 10.19 8.85 -2.54
C CYS A 83 11.40 9.18 -3.40
N SER A 84 12.25 8.18 -3.66
CA SER A 84 13.49 8.37 -4.41
C SER A 84 13.82 7.21 -5.36
N ARG A 85 14.58 7.49 -6.43
CA ARG A 85 15.08 6.46 -7.38
C ARG A 85 16.08 5.50 -6.73
N LYS A 86 16.65 5.89 -5.59
CA LYS A 86 17.40 5.01 -4.68
C LYS A 86 16.35 4.40 -3.75
N TYR A 87 15.89 3.20 -4.13
CA TYR A 87 14.92 2.42 -3.37
C TYR A 87 15.42 2.19 -1.94
N MET A 88 14.59 2.47 -0.93
CA MET A 88 14.88 2.20 0.49
C MET A 88 13.81 1.30 1.14
N GLY A 89 13.13 0.45 0.36
CA GLY A 89 12.29 -0.61 0.93
C GLY A 89 11.13 -0.15 1.83
N SER A 90 10.68 1.09 1.77
CA SER A 90 9.59 1.58 2.63
C SER A 90 8.41 2.04 1.79
N HIS A 91 7.33 1.27 1.83
CA HIS A 91 6.07 1.56 1.14
C HIS A 91 4.90 1.36 2.09
N ASP A 92 4.00 2.33 2.15
CA ASP A 92 2.97 2.40 3.21
C ASP A 92 1.55 2.41 2.67
N ALA A 93 1.38 2.62 1.35
CA ALA A 93 0.08 2.55 0.71
C ALA A 93 0.06 1.57 -0.45
N LEU A 94 -0.64 0.45 -0.27
CA LEU A 94 -0.94 -0.52 -1.32
C LEU A 94 -2.30 -0.19 -1.93
N ILE A 95 -2.32 0.12 -3.22
CA ILE A 95 -3.50 0.54 -3.97
C ILE A 95 -3.72 -0.42 -5.12
N PHE A 96 -4.92 -0.97 -5.25
CA PHE A 96 -5.26 -1.93 -6.28
C PHE A 96 -6.74 -1.84 -6.65
N GLN A 97 -7.08 -2.46 -7.78
CA GLN A 97 -8.47 -2.68 -8.18
C GLN A 97 -8.80 -4.16 -7.96
N PRO A 98 -9.85 -4.48 -7.19
CA PRO A 98 -10.38 -5.82 -7.15
C PRO A 98 -11.07 -6.17 -8.49
N PRO A 99 -11.13 -7.46 -8.87
CA PRO A 99 -10.56 -8.58 -8.12
C PRO A 99 -9.04 -8.72 -8.34
N VAL A 100 -8.32 -8.97 -7.24
CA VAL A 100 -6.94 -9.46 -7.27
C VAL A 100 -6.96 -10.99 -7.21
N ALA A 101 -6.08 -11.66 -7.95
CA ALA A 101 -6.04 -13.13 -7.97
C ALA A 101 -5.94 -13.72 -6.55
N SER A 102 -6.81 -14.68 -6.20
CA SER A 102 -6.88 -15.28 -4.86
C SER A 102 -5.53 -15.86 -4.39
N ARG A 103 -4.73 -16.41 -5.31
CA ARG A 103 -3.37 -16.89 -5.04
C ARG A 103 -2.41 -15.80 -4.51
N ILE A 104 -2.71 -14.52 -4.69
CA ILE A 104 -1.96 -13.40 -4.09
C ILE A 104 -2.38 -13.27 -2.62
N ALA A 105 -3.68 -13.24 -2.34
CA ALA A 105 -4.20 -13.16 -0.98
C ALA A 105 -3.64 -14.30 -0.10
N HIS A 106 -3.69 -15.54 -0.58
CA HIS A 106 -3.15 -16.69 0.14
C HIS A 106 -1.63 -16.63 0.38
N ALA A 107 -0.88 -15.91 -0.47
CA ALA A 107 0.56 -15.75 -0.33
C ALA A 107 0.96 -14.59 0.59
N LEU A 108 -0.02 -13.78 1.02
CA LEU A 108 0.16 -12.61 1.88
C LEU A 108 -0.71 -12.69 3.16
N PRO A 109 -0.64 -13.77 3.97
CA PRO A 109 -1.39 -13.91 5.22
C PRO A 109 -0.76 -13.10 6.36
N PHE A 110 -0.23 -11.93 6.06
CA PHE A 110 0.55 -11.12 6.98
C PHE A 110 -0.19 -9.84 7.34
N GLU A 111 -0.03 -9.39 8.58
CA GLU A 111 -0.62 -8.17 9.08
C GLU A 111 -0.02 -6.92 8.45
N MET A 112 -0.86 -5.91 8.26
CA MET A 112 -0.45 -4.59 7.85
C MET A 112 0.57 -3.99 8.83
N GLY A 113 1.58 -3.33 8.27
CA GLY A 113 2.66 -2.71 9.04
C GLY A 113 3.74 -3.68 9.53
N THR A 114 3.70 -4.96 9.14
CA THR A 114 4.80 -5.91 9.40
C THR A 114 6.07 -5.44 8.68
N TRP A 115 7.19 -5.33 9.39
CA TRP A 115 8.45 -4.87 8.81
C TRP A 115 8.98 -5.84 7.75
N HIS A 116 9.44 -5.35 6.58
CA HIS A 116 9.86 -6.13 5.39
C HIS A 116 8.73 -6.75 4.55
N ILE A 117 7.47 -6.54 4.92
CA ILE A 117 6.34 -7.09 4.15
C ILE A 117 6.33 -6.58 2.71
N GLU A 118 6.84 -5.37 2.47
CA GLU A 118 6.74 -4.72 1.18
C GLU A 118 7.48 -5.48 0.08
N THR A 119 8.64 -6.06 0.41
CA THR A 119 9.42 -6.87 -0.53
C THR A 119 8.65 -8.12 -0.96
N LYS A 120 7.95 -8.76 -0.01
CA LYS A 120 7.11 -9.93 -0.28
C LYS A 120 5.89 -9.57 -1.12
N VAL A 121 5.20 -8.47 -0.81
CA VAL A 121 4.07 -7.95 -1.60
C VAL A 121 4.51 -7.73 -3.04
N ILE A 122 5.58 -6.98 -3.27
CA ILE A 122 6.10 -6.71 -4.62
C ILE A 122 6.40 -8.03 -5.35
N TYR A 123 7.10 -8.95 -4.69
CA TYR A 123 7.43 -10.26 -5.27
C TYR A 123 6.18 -11.04 -5.69
N GLU A 124 5.15 -11.13 -4.84
CA GLU A 124 3.95 -11.91 -5.13
C GLU A 124 3.10 -11.34 -6.28
N PHE A 125 3.04 -10.00 -6.40
CA PHE A 125 2.38 -9.32 -7.51
C PHE A 125 3.17 -9.48 -8.82
N VAL A 126 4.48 -9.17 -8.81
CA VAL A 126 5.32 -9.24 -10.02
C VAL A 126 5.36 -10.65 -10.59
N ARG A 127 5.58 -11.68 -9.76
CA ARG A 127 5.66 -13.08 -10.24
C ARG A 127 4.34 -13.61 -10.82
N ARG A 128 3.22 -12.91 -10.61
CA ARG A 128 1.90 -13.23 -11.18
C ARG A 128 1.50 -12.29 -12.33
N GLY A 129 2.46 -11.53 -12.87
CA GLY A 129 2.26 -10.69 -14.04
C GLY A 129 1.58 -9.36 -13.74
N TYR A 130 1.56 -8.90 -12.49
CA TYR A 130 1.13 -7.54 -12.17
C TYR A 130 2.28 -6.55 -12.36
N ARG A 131 1.95 -5.35 -12.82
CA ARG A 131 2.84 -4.20 -12.84
C ARG A 131 2.75 -3.51 -11.49
N VAL A 132 3.85 -3.51 -10.73
CA VAL A 132 3.94 -2.75 -9.48
C VAL A 132 4.61 -1.42 -9.73
N ARG A 133 3.93 -0.32 -9.39
CA ARG A 133 4.43 1.03 -9.61
C ARG A 133 4.52 1.82 -8.32
N ASN A 134 5.58 2.61 -8.19
CA ASN A 134 5.67 3.63 -7.16
C ASN A 134 5.55 5.01 -7.80
N VAL A 135 4.37 5.63 -7.65
CA VAL A 135 4.04 6.95 -8.22
C VAL A 135 4.07 8.06 -7.16
N CYS A 136 4.92 7.93 -6.14
CA CYS A 136 5.00 8.82 -4.97
C CYS A 136 5.23 10.31 -5.26
N LYS A 137 5.66 10.67 -6.48
CA LYS A 137 5.79 12.08 -6.91
C LYS A 137 4.47 12.69 -7.37
N THR A 138 3.55 11.85 -7.83
CA THR A 138 2.23 12.22 -8.34
C THR A 138 1.17 12.03 -7.27
N LEU A 139 1.19 10.87 -6.61
CA LEU A 139 0.30 10.53 -5.51
C LEU A 139 1.11 10.50 -4.21
N ARG A 140 0.93 11.51 -3.38
CA ARG A 140 1.73 11.73 -2.17
C ARG A 140 1.03 11.16 -0.95
N ILE A 141 1.81 10.46 -0.15
CA ILE A 141 1.43 10.04 1.20
C ILE A 141 2.43 10.59 2.20
N TRP A 142 1.93 10.91 3.38
CA TRP A 142 2.66 11.51 4.48
C TRP A 142 2.60 10.58 5.67
N HIS A 143 3.76 10.27 6.24
CA HIS A 143 3.89 9.41 7.42
C HIS A 143 4.19 10.27 8.64
N LEU A 144 3.30 10.20 9.62
CA LEU A 144 3.42 10.90 10.89
C LEU A 144 4.03 9.94 11.93
N HIS A 145 5.35 9.76 11.88
CA HIS A 145 6.03 8.79 12.72
C HIS A 145 6.79 9.44 13.86
N SER A 146 6.07 9.90 14.87
CA SER A 146 6.64 10.58 16.03
C SER A 146 7.39 9.66 17.00
N SER A 147 7.11 8.34 17.00
CA SER A 147 7.63 7.40 17.99
C SER A 147 8.81 6.53 17.50
N GLN A 148 9.00 6.36 16.19
CA GLN A 148 10.01 5.45 15.61
C GLN A 148 9.90 3.97 16.04
N VAL A 149 8.81 3.57 16.71
CA VAL A 149 8.65 2.22 17.24
C VAL A 149 8.05 1.28 16.21
N ARG A 150 8.67 0.09 16.03
CA ARG A 150 8.14 -1.01 15.22
C ARG A 150 7.90 -2.24 16.09
N HIS A 151 6.68 -2.75 16.09
CA HIS A 151 6.27 -3.83 16.99
C HIS A 151 6.25 -5.22 16.34
N ARG A 152 6.26 -5.32 15.00
CA ARG A 152 6.11 -6.60 14.28
C ARG A 152 7.13 -6.76 13.17
N LEU A 153 7.88 -7.85 13.20
CA LEU A 153 8.82 -8.26 12.17
C LEU A 153 8.22 -9.43 11.37
N MET A 154 8.63 -9.58 10.12
CA MET A 154 8.32 -10.80 9.38
C MET A 154 8.77 -12.03 10.20
N PRO A 155 7.92 -13.07 10.32
CA PRO A 155 8.17 -14.18 11.25
C PRO A 155 9.37 -15.05 10.86
N ASP A 156 9.82 -15.00 9.60
CA ASP A 156 10.96 -15.78 9.13
C ASP A 156 11.61 -15.11 7.89
N LYS A 157 12.94 -15.18 7.80
CA LYS A 157 13.73 -14.71 6.64
C LYS A 157 13.34 -15.43 5.35
N ARG A 158 12.84 -16.67 5.41
CA ARG A 158 12.35 -17.44 4.25
C ARG A 158 11.19 -16.74 3.53
N TYR A 159 10.44 -15.89 4.22
CA TYR A 159 9.38 -15.08 3.61
C TYR A 159 9.88 -13.78 2.99
N VAL A 160 11.14 -13.40 3.25
CA VAL A 160 11.78 -12.26 2.60
C VAL A 160 12.37 -12.74 1.28
N SER A 161 11.86 -12.20 0.17
CA SER A 161 12.40 -12.53 -1.16
C SER A 161 13.87 -12.12 -1.23
N GLN A 162 14.75 -13.05 -1.60
CA GLN A 162 16.14 -12.75 -1.94
C GLN A 162 16.26 -11.89 -3.21
N HIS A 163 15.24 -11.92 -4.06
CA HIS A 163 15.14 -11.08 -5.23
C HIS A 163 14.54 -9.72 -4.84
N GLN A 164 15.37 -8.68 -4.85
CA GLN A 164 14.94 -7.30 -4.71
C GLN A 164 14.50 -6.77 -6.06
N TYR A 165 13.19 -6.61 -6.25
CA TYR A 165 12.67 -5.91 -7.42
C TYR A 165 12.87 -4.41 -7.24
N ARG A 166 13.70 -3.82 -8.11
CA ARG A 166 13.87 -2.37 -8.14
C ARG A 166 12.60 -1.75 -8.72
N MET A 167 11.75 -1.19 -7.87
CA MET A 167 10.58 -0.46 -8.35
C MET A 167 11.02 0.79 -9.09
N VAL A 168 10.54 0.92 -10.33
CA VAL A 168 10.82 2.11 -11.13
C VAL A 168 9.82 3.18 -10.74
N ILE A 169 10.31 4.28 -10.19
CA ILE A 169 9.53 5.51 -10.10
C ILE A 169 9.33 6.01 -11.52
N ARG A 170 8.11 5.86 -12.03
CA ARG A 170 7.69 6.41 -13.31
C ARG A 170 6.51 7.35 -13.08
N PRO A 171 6.37 8.39 -13.92
CA PRO A 171 5.06 9.00 -14.11
C PRO A 171 4.04 7.89 -14.44
N PRO A 172 2.79 8.01 -13.97
CA PRO A 172 1.73 7.19 -14.51
C PRO A 172 1.69 7.36 -16.03
N GLU A 173 1.67 6.26 -16.79
CA GLU A 173 1.59 6.33 -18.27
C GLU A 173 0.23 6.92 -18.70
N THR A 174 -0.76 6.79 -17.84
CA THR A 174 -2.03 7.52 -17.79
C THR A 174 -2.49 7.52 -16.32
N LEU A 175 -2.99 8.65 -15.83
CA LEU A 175 -3.84 8.71 -14.64
C LEU A 175 -5.19 9.25 -15.07
#